data_AF-A0AA42ZBF6-F1
#
_entry.id   AF-A0AA42ZBF6-F1
#
_cell.length_a   1.000
_cell.length_b   1.000
_cell.length_c   1.000
_cell.angle_alpha   90.00
_cell.angle_beta   90.00
_cell.angle_gamma   90.00
#
_symmetry.space_group_name_H-M   'P 1'
#
loop_
_entity.id
_entity.type
_entity.pdbx_description
1 polymer ?
#
loop_
_entity_poly.entity_id
_entity_poly.type
_entity_poly.pdbx_seq_one_letter_code
_entity_poly.pdbx_strand_id
1 'polypeptide(L)' 'QFVKLVPIDSNSEIDNILLGIDVETKHIYKLIETGKNGTRTTITVNSFKTNQPLSKTLFTFDEKKYEDEGYYIIRN' A
#
# COMPACT_ATOMS: atom_id res chain seq x y z
N GLN A 1 17.60 -2.80 6.70
CA GLN A 1 17.43 -2.31 8.09
C GLN A 1 15.95 -2.16 8.39
N PHE A 2 15.53 -2.23 9.66
CA PHE A 2 14.15 -1.94 10.05
C PHE A 2 14.05 -0.67 10.90
N VAL A 3 13.02 0.13 10.63
CA VAL A 3 12.59 1.24 11.48
C VAL A 3 11.26 0.85 12.11
N LYS A 4 11.16 0.97 13.44
CA LYS A 4 9.89 0.77 14.15
C LYS A 4 9.16 2.10 14.27
N LEU A 5 7.96 2.17 13.72
CA LEU A 5 7.04 3.29 13.85
C LEU A 5 5.98 2.91 14.87
N VAL A 6 5.76 3.79 15.83
CA VAL A 6 4.73 3.66 16.87
C VAL A 6 3.76 4.82 16.69
N PRO A 7 2.43 4.58 16.65
CA PRO A 7 1.47 5.65 16.51
C PRO A 7 1.58 6.68 17.63
N ILE A 8 1.42 7.96 17.28
CA ILE A 8 1.32 9.06 18.25
C ILE A 8 -0.11 9.13 18.81
N ASP A 9 -1.10 8.77 18.00
CA ASP A 9 -2.49 8.70 18.41
C ASP A 9 -2.75 7.47 19.28
N SER A 10 -3.16 7.70 20.53
CA SER A 10 -3.52 6.64 21.48
C SER A 10 -4.73 5.80 21.03
N ASN A 11 -5.60 6.37 20.18
CA ASN A 11 -6.79 5.70 19.66
C ASN A 11 -6.50 4.87 18.39
N SER A 12 -5.26 4.83 17.91
CA SER A 12 -4.91 4.03 16.73
C SER A 12 -5.24 2.56 16.92
N GLU A 13 -5.80 1.90 15.90
CA GLU A 13 -5.97 0.44 15.86
C GLU A 13 -4.65 -0.29 15.56
N ILE A 14 -3.62 0.45 15.17
CA ILE A 14 -2.27 -0.07 14.91
C ILE A 14 -1.50 -0.06 16.23
N ASP A 15 -0.80 -1.14 16.53
CA ASP A 15 0.16 -1.21 17.64
C ASP A 15 1.53 -0.71 17.18
N ASN A 16 2.06 -1.29 16.10
CA ASN A 16 3.32 -0.84 15.51
C ASN A 16 3.47 -1.22 14.03
N ILE A 17 4.36 -0.51 13.34
CA ILE A 17 4.80 -0.83 11.99
C ILE A 17 6.32 -1.02 11.99
N LEU A 18 6.79 -2.13 11.40
CA LEU A 18 8.19 -2.31 11.07
C LEU A 18 8.38 -2.04 9.57
N LEU A 19 9.12 -0.97 9.26
CA LEU A 19 9.44 -0.56 7.91
C LEU A 19 10.83 -1.08 7.52
N GLY A 20 10.87 -2.04 6.60
CA GLY A 20 12.10 -2.58 6.02
C GLY A 20 12.62 -1.66 4.92
N ILE A 21 13.78 -1.06 5.16
CA ILE A 21 14.47 -0.14 4.24
C ILE A 21 15.76 -0.80 3.74
N ASP A 22 15.93 -0.79 2.42
CA ASP A 22 17.18 -1.15 1.76
C ASP A 22 18.23 -0.07 2.03
N VAL A 23 19.39 -0.47 2.57
CA VAL A 23 20.37 0.49 3.10
C VAL A 23 21.14 1.24 2.01
N GLU A 24 21.18 0.70 0.79
CA GLU A 24 21.89 1.32 -0.32
C GLU A 24 20.98 2.30 -1.06
N THR A 25 19.84 1.80 -1.52
CA THR A 25 18.89 2.54 -2.35
C THR A 25 17.90 3.39 -1.55
N LYS A 26 17.83 3.17 -0.23
CA LYS A 26 16.85 3.79 0.68
C LYS A 26 15.40 3.46 0.36
N HIS A 27 15.14 2.50 -0.53
CA HIS A 27 13.78 2.08 -0.84
C HIS A 27 13.18 1.23 0.28
N ILE A 28 11.90 1.45 0.53
CA ILE A 28 11.09 0.56 1.37
C ILE A 28 10.83 -0.71 0.57
N TYR A 29 11.24 -1.86 1.12
CA TYR A 29 11.01 -3.16 0.48
C TYR A 29 10.03 -4.05 1.25
N LYS A 30 9.74 -3.71 2.51
CA LYS A 30 8.84 -4.48 3.37
C LYS A 30 8.12 -3.60 4.38
N LEU A 31 6.86 -3.87 4.61
CA LEU A 31 6.07 -3.31 5.71
C LEU A 31 5.46 -4.47 6.49
N ILE A 32 5.65 -4.47 7.81
CA ILE A 32 4.99 -5.41 8.72
C ILE A 32 4.20 -4.58 9.72
N GLU A 33 2.89 -4.55 9.58
CA GLU A 33 1.97 -3.90 10.50
C GLU A 33 1.47 -4.93 11.51
N THR A 34 1.41 -4.54 12.78
CA THR A 34 0.74 -5.29 13.84
C THR A 34 -0.37 -4.42 14.39
N GLY A 35 -1.62 -4.88 14.27
CA GLY A 35 -2.79 -4.24 14.89
C GLY A 35 -2.87 -4.56 16.39
N LYS A 36 -3.57 -3.72 17.16
CA LYS A 36 -3.81 -3.96 18.60
C LYS A 36 -4.57 -5.27 18.86
N ASN A 37 -5.36 -5.73 17.90
CA ASN A 37 -6.02 -7.03 17.93
C ASN A 37 -5.08 -8.22 17.62
N GLY A 38 -3.78 -7.98 17.42
CA GLY A 38 -2.78 -8.98 17.09
C GLY A 38 -2.71 -9.39 15.62
N THR A 39 -3.58 -8.85 14.75
CA THR A 39 -3.51 -9.11 13.31
C THR A 39 -2.19 -8.59 12.76
N ARG A 40 -1.51 -9.42 11.97
CA ARG A 40 -0.24 -9.06 11.32
C ARG A 40 -0.41 -9.02 9.82
N THR A 41 -0.20 -7.85 9.23
CA THR A 41 -0.24 -7.64 7.79
C THR A 41 1.18 -7.42 7.28
N THR A 42 1.60 -8.22 6.29
CA THR A 42 2.93 -8.08 5.67
C THR A 42 2.80 -7.74 4.20
N ILE A 43 3.40 -6.64 3.79
CA ILE A 43 3.52 -6.22 2.39
C ILE A 43 5.00 -6.31 2.01
N THR A 44 5.30 -6.98 0.90
CA THR A 44 6.68 -7.12 0.37
C THR A 44 6.74 -6.63 -1.06
N VAL A 45 7.71 -5.77 -1.36
CA VAL A 45 7.98 -5.29 -2.71
C VAL A 45 8.85 -6.31 -3.43
N ASN A 46 8.29 -7.00 -4.42
CA ASN A 46 9.03 -7.98 -5.22
C ASN A 46 9.79 -7.33 -6.39
N SER A 47 9.24 -6.27 -6.97
CA SER A 47 9.84 -5.54 -8.07
C SER A 47 9.47 -4.06 -7.98
N PHE A 48 10.44 -3.18 -8.23
CA PHE A 48 10.23 -1.74 -8.18
C PHE A 48 10.95 -1.06 -9.34
N LYS A 49 10.24 -0.15 -10.02
CA LYS A 49 10.78 0.69 -11.10
C LYS A 49 10.55 2.15 -10.74
N THR A 50 11.62 2.94 -10.74
CA THR A 50 11.57 4.37 -10.42
C THR A 50 11.30 5.22 -11.65
N ASN A 51 10.71 6.40 -11.45
CA ASN A 51 10.61 7.48 -12.44
C ASN A 51 9.95 7.07 -13.76
N GLN A 52 9.05 6.09 -13.74
CA GLN A 52 8.28 5.72 -14.92
C GLN A 52 7.22 6.79 -15.21
N PRO A 53 7.06 7.27 -16.46
CA PRO A 53 5.93 8.10 -16.81
C PRO A 53 4.65 7.26 -16.70
N LEU A 54 3.68 7.73 -15.93
CA LEU A 54 2.39 7.07 -15.77
C LEU A 54 1.31 7.91 -16.46
N SER A 55 0.47 7.25 -17.27
CA SER A 55 -0.68 7.90 -17.88
C SER A 55 -1.69 8.33 -16.81
N LYS A 56 -2.31 9.50 -16.97
CA LYS A 56 -3.42 9.94 -16.10
C LYS A 56 -4.58 8.95 -16.10
N THR A 57 -4.82 8.28 -17.23
CA THR A 57 -5.87 7.27 -17.37
C THR A 57 -5.67 6.05 -16.48
N LEU A 58 -4.44 5.76 -16.03
CA LEU A 58 -4.17 4.66 -15.09
C LEU A 58 -4.87 4.86 -13.73
N PHE A 59 -5.13 6.11 -13.36
CA PHE A 59 -5.74 6.50 -12.09
C PHE A 59 -7.18 6.99 -12.26
N THR A 60 -7.79 6.75 -13.42
CA THR A 60 -9.17 7.12 -13.71
C THR A 60 -9.96 5.86 -13.98
N PHE A 61 -11.04 5.68 -13.23
CA PHE A 61 -11.98 4.61 -13.50
C PHE A 61 -12.68 4.88 -14.85
N ASP A 62 -12.54 3.94 -15.79
CA ASP A 62 -13.18 4.00 -17.10
C ASP A 62 -14.47 3.19 -17.07
N GLU A 63 -15.55 3.84 -16.65
CA GLU A 63 -16.86 3.21 -16.53
C GLU A 63 -17.32 2.54 -17.82
N LYS A 64 -17.19 3.24 -18.96
CA LYS A 64 -17.65 2.75 -20.24
C LYS A 64 -16.91 1.48 -20.65
N LYS A 65 -15.60 1.41 -20.43
CA LYS A 65 -14.83 0.17 -20.64
C LYS A 65 -15.44 -1.00 -19.88
N TYR A 66 -15.77 -0.83 -18.61
CA TYR A 66 -16.31 -1.91 -17.78
C TYR A 66 -17.76 -2.26 -18.11
N GLU A 67 -18.59 -1.29 -18.51
CA GLU A 67 -19.93 -1.56 -19.06
C GLU A 67 -19.85 -2.36 -20.36
N ASP A 68 -18.95 -1.97 -21.28
CA ASP A 68 -18.72 -2.67 -22.54
C ASP A 68 -18.15 -4.10 -22.32
N GLU A 69 -17.42 -4.34 -21.22
CA GLU A 69 -16.97 -5.67 -20.75
C GLU A 69 -18.09 -6.47 -20.04
N GLY A 70 -19.29 -5.91 -19.87
CA GLY A 70 -20.46 -6.58 -19.29
C GLY A 70 -20.53 -6.54 -17.75
N TYR A 71 -19.73 -5.71 -17.10
CA TYR A 71 -19.79 -5.53 -15.65
C TYR A 71 -21.00 -4.67 -15.24
N TYR A 72 -21.61 -5.03 -14.13
CA TYR A 72 -22.60 -4.19 -13.45
C TYR A 72 -21.91 -3.26 -12.46
N ILE A 73 -22.20 -1.96 -12.55
CA ILE A 73 -21.56 -0.91 -11.75
C ILE A 73 -22.60 -0.34 -10.78
N ILE A 74 -22.32 -0.47 -9.48
CA ILE A 74 -23.14 0.13 -8.42
C ILE A 74 -22.51 1.47 -8.03
N ARG A 75 -23.32 2.53 -8.05
CA ARG A 75 -22.94 3.85 -7.56
C ARG A 75 -23.56 4.08 -6.18
N ASN A 76 -22.76 4.55 -5.24
CA ASN A 76 -23.19 4.95 -3.89
C ASN A 76 -23.73 6.38 -3.88
#